data_AF-F7K1Y6-F1
#
_entry.id   AF-F7K1Y6-F1
#
_cell.length_a   1.000
_cell.length_b   1.000
_cell.length_c   1.000
_cell.angle_alpha   90.00
_cell.angle_beta   90.00
_cell.angle_gamma   90.00
#
_symmetry.space_group_name_H-M   'P 1'
#
loop_
_entity.id
_entity.type
_entity.pdbx_description
1 polymer ?
#
loop_
_entity_poly.entity_id
_entity_poly.type
_entity_poly.pdbx_seq_one_letter_code
_entity_poly.pdbx_strand_id
1 'polypeptide(L)'
;MSQSYTPEFKKKIVRLHIEEGRTYKSITAEYGVSKASISKWCAEFSEECHTKAQQNPDAPNDLELMKENLRLRKELEEAKKENLFLKKSSGILRKGNRLEAYRFIDQYHETFGIRWLLRRLKIYPNAYYNYRKHRKADYHAH
;
A
#
# COMPACT_ATOMS: atom_id res chain seq x y z
N MET A 1 -11.03 33.15 -12.31
CA MET A 1 -9.81 32.89 -13.09
C MET A 1 -9.77 31.39 -13.40
N SER A 2 -10.00 30.99 -14.65
CA SER A 2 -9.87 29.59 -15.07
C SER A 2 -8.39 29.24 -15.15
N GLN A 3 -7.86 28.53 -14.15
CA GLN A 3 -6.53 27.92 -14.25
C GLN A 3 -6.57 26.89 -15.38
N SER A 4 -5.97 27.26 -16.52
CA SER A 4 -5.79 26.35 -17.64
C SER A 4 -4.56 25.49 -17.37
N TYR A 5 -4.77 24.20 -17.18
CA TYR A 5 -3.70 23.22 -17.00
C TYR A 5 -3.36 22.60 -18.35
N THR A 6 -2.07 22.42 -18.64
CA THR A 6 -1.62 21.79 -19.88
C THR A 6 -2.12 20.33 -19.95
N PRO A 7 -2.44 19.82 -21.15
CA PRO A 7 -2.91 18.44 -21.31
C PRO A 7 -1.89 17.41 -20.80
N GLU A 8 -0.59 17.69 -20.92
CA GLU A 8 0.49 16.87 -20.38
C GLU A 8 0.45 16.79 -18.85
N PHE A 9 0.22 17.92 -18.18
CA PHE A 9 0.09 17.96 -16.73
C PHE A 9 -1.12 17.17 -16.25
N LYS A 10 -2.27 17.31 -16.92
CA LYS A 10 -3.48 16.52 -16.60
C LYS A 10 -3.21 15.02 -16.71
N LYS A 11 -2.59 14.58 -17.81
CA LYS A 11 -2.21 13.16 -18.02
C LYS A 11 -1.25 12.66 -16.94
N LYS A 12 -0.26 13.46 -16.56
CA LYS A 12 0.67 13.11 -15.46
C LYS A 12 -0.08 12.90 -14.15
N ILE A 13 -0.98 13.80 -13.80
CA ILE A 13 -1.75 13.73 -12.54
C ILE A 13 -2.68 12.51 -12.52
N VAL A 14 -3.36 12.22 -13.63
CA VAL A 14 -4.21 11.04 -13.75
C VAL A 14 -3.38 9.76 -13.62
N ARG A 15 -2.22 9.70 -14.29
CA ARG A 15 -1.29 8.57 -14.21
C ARG A 15 -0.79 8.34 -12.78
N LEU A 16 -0.41 9.39 -12.05
CA LEU A 16 -0.03 9.30 -10.63
C LEU A 16 -1.16 8.73 -9.76
N HIS A 17 -2.42 9.06 -10.05
CA HIS A 17 -3.54 8.52 -9.30
C HIS A 17 -3.83 7.05 -9.64
N ILE A 18 -3.88 6.71 -10.92
CA ILE A 18 -4.32 5.39 -11.39
C ILE A 18 -3.18 4.37 -11.34
N GLU A 19 -1.98 4.71 -11.81
CA GLU A 19 -0.84 3.78 -11.88
C GLU A 19 -0.11 3.67 -10.52
N GLU A 20 0.14 4.79 -9.84
CA GLU A 20 0.82 4.76 -8.54
C GLU A 20 -0.15 4.59 -7.35
N GLY A 21 -1.47 4.74 -7.59
CA GLY A 21 -2.48 4.61 -6.53
C GLY A 21 -2.43 5.73 -5.49
N ARG A 22 -1.81 6.88 -5.79
CA ARG A 22 -1.72 8.00 -4.84
C ARG A 22 -3.09 8.55 -4.51
N THR A 23 -3.30 8.96 -3.26
CA THR A 23 -4.57 9.59 -2.87
C THR A 23 -4.69 11.01 -3.39
N TYR A 24 -5.93 11.44 -3.67
CA TYR A 24 -6.22 12.84 -4.06
C TYR A 24 -5.62 13.86 -3.08
N LYS A 25 -5.64 13.55 -1.78
CA LYS A 25 -5.08 14.42 -0.73
C LYS A 25 -3.57 14.62 -0.90
N SER A 26 -2.83 13.55 -1.20
CA SER A 26 -1.38 13.63 -1.44
C SER A 26 -1.07 14.45 -2.68
N ILE A 27 -1.82 14.25 -3.77
CA ILE A 27 -1.62 14.97 -5.03
C ILE A 27 -1.95 16.46 -4.86
N THR A 28 -3.04 16.79 -4.18
CA THR A 28 -3.41 18.17 -3.87
C THR A 28 -2.35 18.86 -3.00
N ALA A 29 -1.78 18.16 -2.02
CA ALA A 29 -0.72 18.71 -1.17
C ALA A 29 0.59 18.96 -1.93
N GLU A 30 0.95 18.09 -2.88
CA GLU A 30 2.20 18.17 -3.64
C GLU A 30 2.12 19.17 -4.81
N TYR A 31 1.01 19.16 -5.55
CA TYR A 31 0.87 19.93 -6.80
C TYR A 31 -0.05 21.15 -6.66
N GLY A 32 -0.68 21.36 -5.51
CA GLY A 32 -1.60 22.49 -5.28
C GLY A 32 -2.91 22.40 -6.08
N VAL A 33 -3.25 21.24 -6.63
CA VAL A 33 -4.42 21.04 -7.50
C VAL A 33 -5.65 20.68 -6.68
N SER A 34 -6.80 21.29 -6.99
CA SER A 34 -8.06 20.95 -6.31
C SER A 34 -8.50 19.50 -6.57
N LYS A 35 -9.09 18.84 -5.56
CA LYS A 35 -9.66 17.49 -5.70
C LYS A 35 -10.67 17.39 -6.84
N ALA A 36 -11.50 18.43 -7.02
CA ALA A 36 -12.51 18.48 -8.08
C ALA A 36 -11.88 18.44 -9.48
N SER A 37 -10.77 19.17 -9.68
CA SER A 37 -10.03 19.17 -10.94
C SER A 37 -9.44 17.79 -11.25
N ILE A 38 -8.84 17.13 -10.25
CA ILE A 38 -8.27 15.79 -10.43
C ILE A 38 -9.37 14.79 -10.78
N SER A 39 -10.51 14.83 -10.06
CA SER A 39 -11.65 13.96 -10.34
C SER A 39 -12.19 14.15 -11.76
N LYS A 40 -12.26 15.41 -12.23
CA LYS A 40 -12.68 15.73 -13.59
C LYS A 40 -11.73 15.12 -14.62
N TRP A 41 -10.41 15.26 -14.45
CA TRP A 41 -9.44 14.70 -15.39
C TRP A 41 -9.44 13.17 -15.41
N CYS A 42 -9.70 12.52 -14.27
CA CYS A 42 -9.87 11.07 -14.23
C CYS A 42 -11.11 10.62 -15.02
N ALA A 43 -12.21 11.38 -14.96
CA ALA A 43 -13.41 11.09 -15.73
C ALA A 43 -13.16 11.30 -17.24
N GLU A 44 -12.59 12.45 -17.62
CA GLU A 44 -12.19 12.76 -19.00
C GLU A 44 -11.28 11.65 -19.58
N PHE A 45 -10.29 11.19 -18.81
CA PHE A 45 -9.39 10.11 -19.23
C PHE A 45 -10.10 8.76 -19.40
N SER A 46 -11.06 8.44 -18.53
CA SER A 46 -11.84 7.20 -18.64
C SER A 46 -12.72 7.21 -19.90
N GLU A 47 -13.32 8.35 -20.21
CA GLU A 47 -14.13 8.53 -21.44
C GLU A 47 -13.26 8.48 -22.70
N GLU A 48 -12.07 9.08 -22.67
CA GLU A 48 -11.07 8.98 -23.74
C GLU A 48 -10.62 7.52 -23.97
N CYS A 49 -10.40 6.75 -22.91
CA CYS A 49 -10.05 5.33 -23.03
C CYS A 49 -11.20 4.51 -23.63
N HIS A 50 -12.43 4.77 -23.19
CA HIS A 50 -13.60 4.06 -23.69
C HIS A 50 -13.86 4.37 -25.17
N THR A 51 -13.77 5.63 -25.57
CA THR A 51 -13.94 6.04 -26.97
C THR A 51 -12.83 5.47 -27.87
N LYS A 52 -11.58 5.44 -27.41
CA LYS A 52 -10.48 4.78 -28.14
C LYS A 52 -10.67 3.27 -28.27
N ALA A 53 -11.13 2.59 -27.23
CA ALA A 53 -11.43 1.16 -27.27
C ALA A 53 -12.56 0.83 -28.26
N GLN A 54 -13.56 1.72 -28.39
CA GLN A 54 -14.62 1.59 -29.40
C GLN A 54 -14.11 1.82 -30.84
N GLN A 55 -13.14 2.73 -31.02
CA GLN A 55 -12.58 3.04 -32.34
C GLN A 55 -11.53 2.02 -32.79
N ASN A 56 -10.81 1.39 -31.86
CA ASN A 56 -9.78 0.41 -32.16
C ASN A 56 -9.83 -0.76 -31.16
N PRO A 57 -10.56 -1.85 -31.49
CA PRO A 57 -10.73 -3.01 -30.60
C PRO A 57 -9.43 -3.77 -30.30
N ASP A 58 -8.41 -3.64 -31.14
CA ASP A 58 -7.09 -4.28 -30.96
C ASP A 58 -6.14 -3.45 -30.08
N ALA A 59 -6.49 -2.19 -29.78
CA ALA A 59 -5.68 -1.37 -28.89
C ALA A 59 -5.91 -1.79 -27.43
N PRO A 60 -4.85 -2.03 -26.65
CA PRO A 60 -5.02 -2.38 -25.25
C PRO A 60 -5.68 -1.22 -24.50
N ASN A 61 -6.66 -1.54 -23.66
CA ASN A 61 -7.34 -0.56 -22.84
C ASN A 61 -6.36 0.00 -21.80
N ASP A 62 -5.80 1.19 -22.08
CA ASP A 62 -4.82 1.87 -21.23
C ASP A 62 -5.28 1.96 -19.76
N LEU A 63 -6.58 2.14 -19.52
CA LEU A 63 -7.14 2.20 -18.18
C LEU A 63 -7.03 0.85 -17.45
N GLU A 64 -7.29 -0.26 -18.13
CA GLU A 64 -7.15 -1.60 -17.55
C GLU A 64 -5.68 -1.94 -17.33
N LEU A 65 -4.80 -1.61 -18.27
CA LEU A 65 -3.36 -1.78 -18.11
C LEU A 65 -2.84 -1.03 -16.89
N MET A 66 -3.25 0.23 -16.66
CA MET A 66 -2.82 1.00 -15.49
C MET A 66 -3.34 0.40 -14.18
N LYS A 67 -4.59 -0.09 -14.15
CA LYS A 67 -5.15 -0.78 -12.98
C LYS A 67 -4.42 -2.08 -12.66
N GLU A 68 -4.12 -2.87 -13.69
CA GLU A 68 -3.37 -4.11 -13.52
C GLU A 68 -1.92 -3.84 -13.10
N ASN A 69 -1.29 -2.80 -13.63
CA ASN A 69 0.05 -2.39 -13.18
C ASN A 69 0.07 -2.04 -11.69
N LEU A 70 -0.94 -1.29 -11.21
CA LEU A 70 -1.09 -0.97 -9.78
C LEU A 70 -1.26 -2.25 -8.94
N ARG A 71 -2.07 -3.21 -9.41
CA ARG A 71 -2.27 -4.49 -8.74
C ARG A 71 -0.96 -5.28 -8.66
N LEU A 72 -0.26 -5.44 -9.79
CA LEU A 72 1.01 -6.15 -9.88
C LEU A 72 2.08 -5.51 -8.98
N ARG A 73 2.14 -4.17 -8.93
CA ARG A 73 3.06 -3.46 -8.00
C ARG A 73 2.78 -3.80 -6.55
N LYS A 74 1.51 -3.82 -6.13
CA LYS A 74 1.10 -4.19 -4.75
C LYS A 74 1.45 -5.64 -4.44
N GLU A 75 1.18 -6.56 -5.36
CA GLU A 75 1.52 -7.98 -5.20
C GLU A 75 3.03 -8.16 -5.10
N LEU A 76 3.81 -7.43 -5.89
CA LEU A 76 5.27 -7.47 -5.88
C LEU A 76 5.83 -6.90 -4.57
N GLU A 77 5.27 -5.81 -4.04
CA GLU A 77 5.62 -5.28 -2.72
C GLU A 77 5.31 -6.27 -1.59
N GLU A 78 4.13 -6.89 -1.59
CA GLU A 78 3.75 -7.90 -0.60
C GLU A 78 4.67 -9.13 -0.69
N ALA A 79 4.98 -9.60 -1.90
CA ALA A 79 5.90 -10.73 -2.12
C ALA A 79 7.33 -10.41 -1.66
N LYS A 80 7.84 -9.19 -1.93
CA LYS A 80 9.14 -8.73 -1.43
C LYS A 80 9.16 -8.69 0.10
N LYS A 81 8.09 -8.18 0.70
CA LYS A 81 7.91 -8.12 2.15
C LYS A 81 7.88 -9.53 2.76
N GLU A 82 7.16 -10.46 2.13
CA GLU A 82 7.13 -11.87 2.55
C GLU A 82 8.50 -12.53 2.43
N ASN A 83 9.23 -12.28 1.34
CA ASN A 83 10.59 -12.81 1.17
C ASN A 83 11.54 -12.31 2.26
N LEU A 84 11.49 -11.01 2.59
CA LEU A 84 12.24 -10.42 3.69
C LEU A 84 11.85 -11.05 5.03
N PHE A 85 10.55 -11.25 5.28
CA PHE A 85 10.07 -11.92 6.48
C PHE A 85 10.64 -13.34 6.58
N LEU A 86 10.58 -14.15 5.52
CA LEU A 86 11.10 -15.53 5.54
C LEU A 86 12.60 -15.57 5.81
N LYS A 87 13.38 -14.66 5.22
CA LYS A 87 14.82 -14.52 5.49
C LYS A 87 15.09 -14.22 6.96
N LYS A 88 14.34 -13.29 7.56
CA LYS A 88 14.52 -12.84 8.96
C LYS A 88 13.93 -13.81 10.00
N SER A 89 12.90 -14.56 9.64
CA SER A 89 12.17 -15.47 10.55
C SER A 89 12.69 -16.91 10.55
N SER A 90 13.67 -17.24 9.70
CA SER A 90 14.26 -18.58 9.54
C SER A 90 14.68 -19.25 10.86
N GLY A 91 15.17 -18.48 11.84
CA GLY A 91 15.54 -18.99 13.17
C GLY A 91 14.37 -19.21 14.15
N ILE A 92 13.26 -18.48 13.97
CA ILE A 92 12.10 -18.49 14.88
C ILE A 92 11.09 -19.56 14.47
N LEU A 93 10.85 -19.70 13.16
CA LEU A 93 9.91 -20.69 12.61
C LEU A 93 10.32 -22.13 12.96
N ARG A 94 11.61 -22.40 13.17
CA ARG A 94 12.11 -23.73 13.54
C ARG A 94 11.90 -24.10 15.02
N LYS A 95 11.80 -23.12 15.91
CA LYS A 95 11.84 -23.36 17.38
C LYS A 95 10.47 -23.42 18.05
N GLY A 96 9.38 -23.04 17.35
CA GLY A 96 8.02 -23.10 17.90
C GLY A 96 7.77 -22.28 19.18
N ASN A 97 8.73 -21.45 19.60
CA ASN A 97 8.69 -20.76 20.88
C ASN A 97 7.90 -19.45 20.76
N ARG A 98 6.79 -19.37 21.51
CA ARG A 98 5.89 -18.20 21.52
C ARG A 98 6.57 -16.93 22.04
N LEU A 99 7.53 -17.04 22.96
CA LEU A 99 8.28 -15.89 23.47
C LEU A 99 9.19 -15.29 22.39
N GLU A 100 9.87 -16.15 21.63
CA GLU A 100 10.72 -15.72 20.49
C GLU A 100 9.89 -15.06 19.39
N ALA A 101 8.65 -15.54 19.16
CA ALA A 101 7.73 -14.88 18.24
C ALA A 101 7.34 -13.46 18.71
N TYR A 102 7.12 -13.26 20.00
CA TYR A 102 6.85 -11.91 20.54
C TYR A 102 8.08 -10.99 20.45
N ARG A 103 9.29 -11.50 20.76
CA ARG A 103 10.54 -10.74 20.62
C ARG A 103 10.79 -10.33 19.17
N PHE A 104 10.51 -11.21 18.22
CA PHE A 104 10.58 -10.90 16.79
C PHE A 104 9.59 -9.80 16.39
N ILE A 105 8.36 -9.85 16.90
CA ILE A 105 7.38 -8.78 16.65
C ILE A 105 7.93 -7.45 17.18
N ASP A 106 8.42 -7.41 18.42
CA ASP A 106 8.97 -6.18 18.99
C ASP A 106 10.16 -5.64 18.16
N GLN A 107 11.03 -6.51 17.65
CA GLN A 107 12.19 -6.10 16.86
C GLN A 107 11.83 -5.57 15.46
N TYR A 108 10.84 -6.17 14.78
CA TYR A 108 10.58 -5.90 13.37
C TYR A 108 9.21 -5.27 13.09
N HIS A 109 8.47 -4.85 14.12
CA HIS A 109 7.15 -4.25 13.94
C HIS A 109 7.15 -2.95 13.13
N GLU A 110 8.23 -2.15 13.19
CA GLU A 110 8.35 -0.94 12.38
C GLU A 110 8.54 -1.27 10.89
N THR A 111 9.27 -2.35 10.58
CA THR A 111 9.55 -2.77 9.21
C THR A 111 8.34 -3.42 8.54
N PHE A 112 7.67 -4.34 9.24
CA PHE A 112 6.58 -5.13 8.64
C PHE A 112 5.18 -4.65 9.06
N GLY A 113 5.05 -3.95 10.17
CA GLY A 113 3.78 -3.59 10.79
C GLY A 113 3.24 -4.68 11.72
N ILE A 114 2.80 -4.28 12.91
CA ILE A 114 2.30 -5.19 13.97
C ILE A 114 1.18 -6.09 13.43
N ARG A 115 0.14 -5.53 12.81
CA ARG A 115 -1.02 -6.31 12.34
C ARG A 115 -0.63 -7.34 11.28
N TRP A 116 0.32 -6.98 10.42
CA TRP A 116 0.83 -7.87 9.37
C TRP A 116 1.57 -9.06 9.99
N LEU A 117 2.47 -8.80 10.93
CA LEU A 117 3.22 -9.83 11.65
C LEU A 117 2.32 -10.76 12.47
N LEU A 118 1.34 -10.20 13.20
CA LEU A 118 0.37 -10.98 13.98
C LEU A 118 -0.42 -11.96 13.10
N ARG A 119 -0.87 -11.48 11.92
CA ARG A 119 -1.56 -12.34 10.94
C ARG A 119 -0.66 -13.45 10.44
N ARG A 120 0.60 -13.13 10.09
CA ARG A 120 1.54 -14.10 9.53
C ARG A 120 1.99 -15.16 10.54
N LEU A 121 2.16 -14.78 11.79
CA LEU A 121 2.52 -15.67 12.89
C LEU A 121 1.32 -16.38 13.54
N LYS A 122 0.10 -16.12 13.06
CA LYS A 122 -1.17 -16.63 13.62
C LYS A 122 -1.32 -16.33 15.12
N ILE A 123 -0.91 -15.12 15.54
CA ILE A 123 -1.01 -14.64 16.92
C ILE A 123 -2.19 -13.68 17.04
N TYR A 124 -3.08 -13.95 17.99
CA TYR A 124 -4.16 -13.02 18.31
C TYR A 124 -3.62 -11.72 18.93
N PRO A 125 -4.13 -10.54 18.52
CA PRO A 125 -3.68 -9.25 19.06
C PRO A 125 -3.69 -9.18 20.59
N ASN A 126 -4.75 -9.68 21.23
CA ASN A 126 -4.88 -9.68 22.69
C ASN A 126 -3.74 -10.43 23.37
N ALA A 127 -3.29 -11.55 22.81
CA ALA A 127 -2.19 -12.33 23.39
C ALA A 127 -0.86 -11.55 23.35
N TYR A 128 -0.59 -10.84 22.25
CA TYR A 128 0.60 -9.99 22.13
C TYR A 128 0.53 -8.75 23.04
N TYR A 129 -0.61 -8.06 23.09
CA TYR A 129 -0.75 -6.87 23.93
C TYR A 129 -0.79 -7.21 25.43
N ASN A 130 -1.35 -8.35 25.83
CA ASN A 130 -1.27 -8.84 27.22
C ASN A 130 0.18 -9.14 27.61
N TYR A 131 0.94 -9.85 26.75
CA TYR A 131 2.37 -10.06 26.97
C TYR A 131 3.11 -8.72 27.14
N ARG A 132 2.85 -7.74 26.25
CA ARG A 132 3.48 -6.41 26.32
C ARG A 132 3.10 -5.65 27.59
N LYS A 133 1.89 -5.84 28.10
CA LYS A 133 1.40 -5.23 29.35
C LYS A 133 2.06 -5.87 30.57
N HIS A 134 2.08 -7.20 30.67
CA HIS A 134 2.69 -7.91 31.80
C HIS A 134 4.20 -7.68 31.86
N ARG A 135 4.90 -7.67 30.72
CA ARG A 135 6.33 -7.33 30.69
C ARG A 135 6.62 -5.94 31.25
N LYS A 136 5.70 -4.97 31.09
CA LYS A 136 5.86 -3.62 31.64
C LYS A 136 5.56 -3.56 33.15
N ALA A 137 4.67 -4.40 33.65
CA ALA A 137 4.37 -4.47 35.07
C ALA A 137 5.60 -4.91 35.89
N ASP A 138 6.42 -5.83 35.34
CA ASP A 138 7.67 -6.27 35.96
C ASP A 138 8.69 -5.12 36.15
N TYR A 139 8.66 -4.07 35.30
CA TYR A 139 9.53 -2.90 35.46
C TYR A 139 9.05 -1.92 36.55
N HIS A 140 7.79 -1.99 36.99
CA HIS A 140 7.19 -1.09 37.97
C HIS A 140 7.10 -1.69 39.38
N ALA A 141 7.64 -2.90 39.57
CA ALA A 141 7.64 -3.62 40.85
C ALA A 141 8.91 -3.35 41.70
N HIS A 142 9.67 -2.30 41.37
CA HIS A 142 10.85 -1.80 42.10
C HIS A 142 10.64 -0.32 42.38
#